data_AF-A0A1F6P7X7-F1
#
_entry.id   AF-A0A1F6P7X7-F1
#
_cell.length_a   1.000
_cell.length_b   1.000
_cell.length_c   1.000
_cell.angle_alpha   90.00
_cell.angle_beta   90.00
_cell.angle_gamma   90.00
#
_symmetry.space_group_name_H-M   'P 1'
#
loop_
_entity.id
_entity.type
_entity.pdbx_description
1 polymer ?
#
loop_
_entity_poly.entity_id
_entity_poly.type
_entity_poly.pdbx_seq_one_letter_code
_entity_poly.pdbx_strand_id
1 'polypeptide(L)'
;MELSTVFRKLKYMKISRNDSCPCGNNKKYKKCCLQKNIKTGYVYVGQDYAEDKENVEVVIKYCVPSAVVFRNFDIDLPNNLHMRQSSGQLNISIDRTISKKLYDDLTLMIKDKPENVKVEDAQKVAEATEFIIGYIRQTLPVINQEIIDRKYSEGHIFVRTFSIVDIFDVGILDKKLGWGGFAMLPWPSPLPAFTINKGLSDFGDAIFVRDMIEAMTAFFYFNYDDCIRKIITSLENCFIMHYKLPSKKQRSFLYKLKFLRPFLRSPKILNLIDEYIIEDNYDYKEKNLKILRQNIKYVYDMRNQIVHNELRCDPGLFGIYKKAIGTLYYIYQGFFIEEGKRAYIFSFQRQFLVIDENYSGLLVIKDIKDTGKEKIISTKEELDNAIFNNLEITKNEVVEFKNKSRKIPNQNYSKVPREILENLGQPIMLHPKATKKDTPRQT
;
A
#
# COMPACT_ATOMS: atom_id res chain seq x y z
N MET A 1 1.65 8.14 14.40
CA MET A 1 2.06 6.93 13.68
C MET A 1 1.65 5.72 14.54
N GLU A 2 0.35 5.44 14.61
CA GLU A 2 -0.21 4.28 15.34
C GLU A 2 -1.46 3.83 14.56
N LEU A 3 -1.68 2.51 14.49
CA LEU A 3 -2.84 1.81 13.90
C LEU A 3 -2.78 1.44 12.41
N SER A 4 -1.72 0.75 11.96
CA SER A 4 -1.86 -0.22 10.85
C SER A 4 -1.32 -1.61 11.15
N THR A 5 -0.92 -1.91 12.39
CA THR A 5 -0.63 -3.29 12.81
C THR A 5 -1.94 -3.91 13.28
N VAL A 6 -2.72 -4.45 12.34
CA VAL A 6 -3.98 -5.13 12.65
C VAL A 6 -3.64 -6.47 13.28
N PHE A 7 -3.51 -6.50 14.61
CA PHE A 7 -3.60 -7.74 15.36
C PHE A 7 -4.98 -8.35 15.08
N ARG A 8 -5.04 -9.64 14.70
CA ARG A 8 -6.32 -10.37 14.70
C ARG A 8 -6.75 -10.56 16.15
N LYS A 9 -7.62 -9.67 16.62
CA LYS A 9 -8.29 -9.82 17.90
C LYS A 9 -9.36 -10.92 17.80
N LEU A 10 -9.06 -12.11 18.30
CA LEU A 10 -10.07 -13.16 18.44
C LEU A 10 -11.00 -12.80 19.63
N LYS A 11 -12.17 -12.24 19.32
CA LYS A 11 -13.22 -12.00 20.31
C LYS A 11 -13.94 -13.32 20.58
N TYR A 12 -13.70 -13.93 21.73
CA TYR A 12 -14.60 -14.96 22.23
C TYR A 12 -15.97 -14.33 22.50
N MET A 13 -17.02 -14.86 21.88
CA MET A 13 -18.40 -14.51 22.20
C MET A 13 -18.61 -14.74 23.71
N LYS A 14 -19.03 -13.72 24.47
CA LYS A 14 -19.47 -13.89 25.86
C LYS A 14 -20.78 -14.69 25.84
N ILE A 15 -20.68 -16.01 25.75
CA ILE A 15 -21.82 -16.91 25.93
C ILE A 15 -22.20 -16.83 27.41
N SER A 16 -23.47 -16.53 27.71
CA SER A 16 -23.92 -16.49 29.09
C SER A 16 -23.72 -17.87 29.70
N ARG A 17 -23.31 -17.91 30.97
CA ARG A 17 -23.11 -19.16 31.72
C ARG A 17 -24.31 -20.10 31.65
N ASN A 18 -25.50 -19.54 31.48
CA ASN A 18 -26.76 -20.27 31.44
C ASN A 18 -27.28 -20.58 30.02
N ASP A 19 -26.65 -20.06 28.97
CA ASP A 19 -27.00 -20.37 27.58
C ASP A 19 -26.62 -21.80 27.22
N SER A 20 -27.23 -22.38 26.19
CA SER A 20 -26.85 -23.69 25.65
C SER A 20 -25.41 -23.67 25.14
N CYS A 21 -24.59 -24.69 25.43
CA CYS A 21 -23.21 -24.72 24.92
C CYS A 21 -23.23 -24.88 23.39
N PRO A 22 -22.50 -24.04 22.63
CA PRO A 22 -22.42 -24.12 21.17
C PRO A 22 -21.77 -25.39 20.62
N CYS A 23 -21.17 -26.26 21.45
CA CYS A 23 -20.67 -27.57 21.00
C CYS A 23 -21.79 -28.59 20.66
N GLY A 24 -23.06 -28.20 20.76
CA GLY A 24 -24.20 -29.05 20.37
C GLY A 24 -24.67 -30.05 21.42
N ASN A 25 -24.02 -30.12 22.59
CA ASN A 25 -24.34 -31.12 23.63
C ASN A 25 -25.62 -30.84 24.47
N ASN A 26 -26.45 -29.85 24.09
CA ASN A 26 -27.69 -29.45 24.81
C ASN A 26 -27.55 -29.19 26.33
N LYS A 27 -26.32 -29.03 26.84
CA LYS A 27 -26.01 -28.67 28.23
C LYS A 27 -25.75 -27.17 28.33
N LYS A 28 -26.07 -26.56 29.49
CA LYS A 28 -25.69 -25.15 29.78
C LYS A 28 -24.18 -24.97 29.64
N TYR A 29 -23.73 -23.85 29.07
CA TYR A 29 -22.33 -23.53 28.81
C TYR A 29 -21.45 -23.76 30.04
N LYS A 30 -21.92 -23.33 31.22
CA LYS A 30 -21.23 -23.52 32.51
C LYS A 30 -20.98 -24.97 32.93
N LYS A 31 -21.78 -25.92 32.44
CA LYS A 31 -21.71 -27.34 32.79
C LYS A 31 -21.07 -28.20 31.69
N CYS A 32 -20.73 -27.61 30.55
CA CYS A 32 -20.22 -28.34 29.40
C CYS A 32 -18.78 -27.89 29.07
N CYS A 33 -18.65 -26.65 28.61
CA CYS A 33 -17.44 -26.15 27.96
C CYS A 33 -16.69 -25.16 28.86
N LEU A 34 -17.35 -24.64 29.89
CA LEU A 34 -16.79 -23.72 30.88
C LEU A 34 -16.05 -24.45 32.02
N GLN A 35 -15.32 -25.53 31.72
CA GLN A 35 -14.45 -26.13 32.73
C GLN A 35 -13.22 -25.25 32.98
N LYS A 36 -12.71 -25.34 34.21
CA LYS A 36 -11.80 -24.46 34.95
C LYS A 36 -10.70 -23.77 34.10
N ASN A 37 -10.56 -22.45 34.31
CA ASN A 37 -9.44 -21.59 33.89
C ASN A 37 -9.35 -21.11 32.43
N ILE A 38 -10.46 -20.80 31.78
CA ILE A 38 -10.40 -19.80 30.69
C ILE A 38 -10.26 -18.44 31.37
N LYS A 39 -9.02 -18.02 31.63
CA LYS A 39 -8.74 -16.60 31.88
C LYS A 39 -9.29 -15.86 30.67
N THR A 40 -10.24 -14.95 30.89
CA THR A 40 -10.63 -13.97 29.88
C THR A 40 -9.42 -13.06 29.65
N GLY A 41 -8.49 -13.52 28.81
CA GLY A 41 -7.33 -12.81 28.34
C GLY A 41 -7.47 -12.64 26.84
N TYR A 42 -6.96 -11.52 26.34
CA TYR A 42 -6.76 -11.37 24.91
C TYR A 42 -5.53 -12.20 24.53
N VAL A 43 -5.67 -13.05 23.51
CA VAL A 43 -4.54 -13.72 22.88
C VAL A 43 -4.20 -12.91 21.64
N TYR A 44 -3.00 -12.35 21.60
CA TYR A 44 -2.51 -11.64 20.43
C TYR A 44 -1.76 -12.62 19.52
N VAL A 45 -1.96 -12.52 18.21
CA VAL A 45 -1.16 -13.27 17.24
C VAL A 45 0.31 -12.88 17.40
N GLY A 46 1.20 -13.85 17.60
CA GLY A 46 2.63 -13.65 17.87
C GLY A 46 2.97 -13.17 19.29
N GLN A 47 2.03 -13.24 20.24
CA GLN A 47 2.31 -12.90 21.64
C GLN A 47 3.46 -13.75 22.21
N ASP A 48 3.49 -15.03 21.86
CA ASP A 48 4.53 -15.96 22.22
C ASP A 48 5.90 -15.63 21.59
N TYR A 49 5.92 -15.01 20.41
CA TYR A 49 7.14 -14.46 19.83
C TYR A 49 7.63 -13.20 20.56
N ALA A 50 6.69 -12.38 21.06
CA ALA A 50 7.02 -11.17 21.80
C ALA A 50 7.50 -11.46 23.24
N GLU A 51 6.93 -12.48 23.88
CA GLU A 51 7.24 -12.89 25.26
C GLU A 51 8.44 -13.83 25.36
N ASP A 52 8.96 -14.34 24.24
CA ASP A 52 10.15 -15.17 24.21
C ASP A 52 11.39 -14.37 24.69
N LYS A 53 12.08 -14.95 25.67
CA LYS A 53 13.28 -14.35 26.28
C LYS A 53 14.54 -14.65 25.46
N GLU A 54 14.52 -15.74 24.69
CA GLU A 54 15.65 -16.12 23.85
C GLU A 54 15.56 -15.42 22.50
N ASN A 55 16.71 -15.00 21.98
CA ASN A 55 16.79 -14.32 20.69
C ASN A 55 17.91 -14.93 19.84
N VAL A 56 17.74 -14.86 18.53
CA VAL A 56 18.69 -15.34 17.53
C VAL A 56 19.00 -14.18 16.58
N GLU A 57 20.27 -14.01 16.25
CA GLU A 57 20.70 -13.08 15.22
C GLU A 57 20.59 -13.74 13.85
N VAL A 58 19.82 -13.11 12.98
CA VAL A 58 19.45 -13.66 11.68
C VAL A 58 19.72 -12.66 10.56
N VAL A 59 19.88 -13.19 9.35
CA VAL A 59 19.82 -12.43 8.09
C VAL A 59 18.55 -12.84 7.36
N ILE A 60 17.62 -11.89 7.18
CA ILE A 60 16.47 -12.08 6.31
C ILE A 60 16.91 -11.76 4.88
N LYS A 61 16.79 -12.70 3.96
CA LYS A 61 17.17 -12.57 2.56
C LYS A 61 15.95 -12.62 1.66
N TYR A 62 15.95 -11.84 0.60
CA TYR A 62 14.94 -11.91 -0.45
C TYR A 62 15.43 -11.27 -1.75
N CYS A 63 14.73 -11.56 -2.85
CA CYS A 63 15.06 -11.06 -4.18
C CYS A 63 13.91 -10.25 -4.77
N VAL A 64 14.26 -9.28 -5.61
CA VAL A 64 13.32 -8.58 -6.51
C VAL A 64 13.88 -8.57 -7.93
N PRO A 65 13.03 -8.66 -8.96
CA PRO A 65 13.50 -8.69 -10.35
C PRO A 65 13.99 -7.30 -10.76
N SER A 66 15.11 -7.23 -11.47
CA SER A 66 15.64 -5.98 -12.02
C SER A 66 15.87 -6.11 -13.52
N ALA A 67 15.18 -5.28 -14.29
CA ALA A 67 15.33 -5.23 -15.75
C ALA A 67 16.62 -4.51 -16.20
N VAL A 68 17.33 -3.84 -15.29
CA VAL A 68 18.54 -3.08 -15.61
C VAL A 68 19.67 -3.40 -14.64
N VAL A 69 20.91 -3.16 -15.07
CA VAL A 69 22.10 -3.18 -14.22
C VAL A 69 22.43 -1.74 -13.83
N PHE A 70 22.42 -1.47 -12.53
CA PHE A 70 22.85 -0.22 -11.95
C PHE A 70 24.37 -0.25 -11.73
N ARG A 71 25.04 0.90 -11.89
CA ARG A 71 26.50 0.97 -11.68
C ARG A 71 26.83 0.99 -10.19
N ASN A 72 27.75 0.15 -9.74
CA ASN A 72 28.18 0.11 -8.32
C ASN A 72 26.98 -0.05 -7.36
N PHE A 73 26.16 -1.08 -7.59
CA PHE A 73 24.95 -1.35 -6.82
C PHE A 73 25.19 -2.47 -5.80
N ASP A 74 26.14 -2.18 -4.91
CA ASP A 74 26.38 -2.92 -3.67
C ASP A 74 26.46 -1.86 -2.58
N ILE A 75 25.38 -1.72 -1.81
CA ILE A 75 25.20 -0.60 -0.89
C ILE A 75 24.67 -1.06 0.46
N ASP A 76 25.18 -0.38 1.49
CA ASP A 76 24.68 -0.48 2.86
C ASP A 76 23.75 0.71 3.12
N LEU A 77 22.54 0.38 3.54
CA LEU A 77 21.48 1.33 3.84
C LEU A 77 21.17 1.33 5.35
N PRO A 78 20.50 2.39 5.85
CA PRO A 78 20.10 2.45 7.25
C PRO A 78 19.30 1.22 7.70
N ASN A 79 19.34 0.93 9.01
CA ASN A 79 18.66 -0.21 9.63
C ASN A 79 19.21 -1.58 9.20
N ASN A 80 20.53 -1.68 9.00
CA ASN A 80 21.25 -2.91 8.63
C ASN A 80 20.66 -3.60 7.40
N LEU A 81 20.40 -2.80 6.37
CA LEU A 81 19.85 -3.23 5.11
C LEU A 81 20.97 -3.23 4.07
N HIS A 82 21.19 -4.35 3.41
CA HIS A 82 22.22 -4.51 2.39
C HIS A 82 21.54 -4.83 1.06
N MET A 83 21.90 -4.11 0.00
CA MET A 83 21.37 -4.34 -1.34
C MET A 83 22.50 -4.62 -2.31
N ARG A 84 22.47 -5.79 -2.94
CA ARG A 84 23.46 -6.20 -3.92
C ARG A 84 22.80 -6.68 -5.19
N GLN A 85 23.19 -6.09 -6.31
CA GLN A 85 22.78 -6.58 -7.61
C GLN A 85 23.62 -7.77 -8.06
N SER A 86 22.97 -8.83 -8.52
CA SER A 86 23.62 -9.92 -9.24
C SER A 86 22.72 -10.37 -10.38
N SER A 87 23.24 -10.41 -11.61
CA SER A 87 22.45 -10.80 -12.77
C SER A 87 21.19 -9.91 -12.91
N GLY A 88 20.05 -10.47 -13.32
CA GLY A 88 18.77 -9.76 -13.47
C GLY A 88 17.97 -9.57 -12.18
N GLN A 89 18.61 -9.55 -11.01
CA GLN A 89 17.92 -9.41 -9.72
C GLN A 89 18.70 -8.56 -8.72
N LEU A 90 17.97 -7.99 -7.77
CA LEU A 90 18.54 -7.37 -6.58
C LEU A 90 18.35 -8.33 -5.42
N ASN A 91 19.46 -8.74 -4.81
CA ASN A 91 19.45 -9.51 -3.58
C ASN A 91 19.51 -8.54 -2.42
N ILE A 92 18.57 -8.70 -1.49
CA ILE A 92 18.42 -7.81 -0.35
C ILE A 92 18.60 -8.65 0.91
N SER A 93 19.36 -8.12 1.86
CA SER A 93 19.64 -8.76 3.14
C SER A 93 19.37 -7.79 4.28
N ILE A 94 18.68 -8.25 5.31
CA ILE A 94 18.35 -7.45 6.50
C ILE A 94 18.89 -8.17 7.73
N ASP A 95 19.79 -7.53 8.45
CA ASP A 95 20.24 -8.05 9.74
C ASP A 95 19.23 -7.72 10.83
N ARG A 96 18.76 -8.76 11.53
CA ARG A 96 17.79 -8.63 12.62
C ARG A 96 18.11 -9.56 13.78
N THR A 97 17.60 -9.18 14.93
CA THR A 97 17.50 -10.07 16.10
C THR A 97 16.03 -10.40 16.25
N ILE A 98 15.68 -11.69 16.18
CA ILE A 98 14.31 -12.17 16.34
C ILE A 98 14.23 -13.13 17.53
N SER A 99 13.02 -13.42 18.01
CA SER A 99 12.85 -14.45 19.03
C SER A 99 13.25 -15.82 18.51
N LYS A 100 13.82 -16.64 19.39
CA LYS A 100 14.22 -18.00 19.04
C LYS A 100 13.02 -18.84 18.64
N LYS A 101 11.89 -18.66 19.32
CA LYS A 101 10.64 -19.34 18.98
C LYS A 101 10.19 -19.04 17.55
N LEU A 102 10.24 -17.77 17.12
CA LEU A 102 9.88 -17.41 15.74
C LEU A 102 10.82 -18.11 14.75
N TYR A 103 12.13 -18.12 15.02
CA TYR A 103 13.09 -18.85 14.20
C TYR A 103 12.81 -20.37 14.15
N ASP A 104 12.57 -20.99 15.31
CA ASP A 104 12.27 -22.41 15.41
C ASP A 104 11.02 -22.79 14.61
N ASP A 105 9.95 -21.98 14.68
CA ASP A 105 8.72 -22.16 13.91
C ASP A 105 8.96 -22.04 12.40
N LEU A 106 9.78 -21.06 11.97
CA LEU A 106 10.16 -20.91 10.55
C LEU A 106 10.98 -22.09 10.01
N THR A 107 11.70 -22.80 10.89
CA THR A 107 12.56 -23.94 10.50
C THR A 107 11.87 -25.31 10.60
N LEU A 108 10.59 -25.38 11.01
CA LEU A 108 9.88 -26.65 11.16
C LEU A 108 9.85 -27.47 9.86
N MET A 109 9.67 -26.83 8.70
CA MET A 109 9.64 -27.53 7.40
C MET A 109 10.99 -28.08 6.93
N ILE A 110 12.11 -27.61 7.49
CA ILE A 110 13.45 -28.09 7.09
C ILE A 110 13.76 -29.44 7.73
N LYS A 111 13.20 -29.69 8.92
CA LYS A 111 13.58 -30.83 9.77
C LYS A 111 13.00 -32.15 9.27
N ASP A 112 11.87 -32.10 8.55
CA ASP A 112 11.16 -33.27 8.07
C ASP A 112 11.16 -33.36 6.54
N LYS A 113 11.05 -34.59 6.01
CA LYS A 113 10.77 -34.78 4.59
C LYS A 113 9.40 -34.19 4.23
N PRO A 114 9.20 -33.66 3.01
CA PRO A 114 7.94 -33.03 2.60
C PRO A 114 6.69 -33.90 2.85
N GLU A 115 6.81 -35.21 2.70
CA GLU A 115 5.75 -36.21 2.94
C GLU A 115 5.32 -36.37 4.41
N ASN A 116 6.13 -35.88 5.36
CA ASN A 116 5.88 -36.01 6.80
C ASN A 116 5.44 -34.69 7.46
N VAL A 117 5.37 -33.59 6.70
CA VAL A 117 5.01 -32.28 7.24
C VAL A 117 3.54 -32.31 7.64
N LYS A 118 3.29 -32.12 8.94
CA LYS A 118 1.93 -32.02 9.47
C LYS A 118 1.28 -30.72 9.03
N VAL A 119 -0.04 -30.75 8.80
CA VAL A 119 -0.82 -29.56 8.41
C VAL A 119 -0.67 -28.45 9.45
N GLU A 120 -0.61 -28.80 10.74
CA GLU A 120 -0.44 -27.84 11.82
C GLU A 120 0.92 -27.13 11.77
N ASP A 121 1.99 -27.82 11.39
CA ASP A 121 3.32 -27.23 11.27
C ASP A 121 3.41 -26.35 10.02
N ALA A 122 2.74 -26.73 8.93
CA ALA A 122 2.62 -25.88 7.76
C ALA A 122 1.87 -24.58 8.04
N GLN A 123 0.81 -24.64 8.84
CA GLN A 123 0.08 -23.45 9.28
C GLN A 123 0.95 -22.54 10.15
N LYS A 124 1.70 -23.09 11.11
CA LYS A 124 2.63 -22.29 11.94
C LYS A 124 3.69 -21.60 11.11
N VAL A 125 4.26 -22.28 10.12
CA VAL A 125 5.27 -21.69 9.24
C VAL A 125 4.69 -20.54 8.42
N ALA A 126 3.46 -20.68 7.92
CA ALA A 126 2.76 -19.61 7.22
C ALA A 126 2.51 -18.40 8.14
N GLU A 127 2.01 -18.62 9.36
CA GLU A 127 1.80 -17.57 10.36
C GLU A 127 3.11 -16.87 10.76
N ALA A 128 4.19 -17.64 10.97
CA ALA A 128 5.53 -17.13 11.27
C ALA A 128 6.10 -16.32 10.09
N THR A 129 5.83 -16.74 8.85
CA THR A 129 6.28 -16.05 7.64
C THR A 129 5.72 -14.63 7.57
N GLU A 130 4.47 -14.40 8.00
CA GLU A 130 3.87 -13.05 8.02
C GLU A 130 4.70 -12.06 8.85
N PHE A 131 5.38 -12.50 9.91
CA PHE A 131 6.27 -11.64 10.70
C PHE A 131 7.53 -11.24 9.92
N ILE A 132 8.08 -12.16 9.13
CA ILE A 132 9.22 -11.88 8.25
C ILE A 132 8.83 -10.90 7.16
N ILE A 133 7.64 -11.04 6.58
CA ILE A 133 7.09 -10.09 5.61
C ILE A 133 6.91 -8.70 6.23
N GLY A 134 6.54 -8.61 7.51
CA GLY A 134 6.46 -7.34 8.22
C GLY A 134 7.80 -6.62 8.29
N TYR A 135 8.89 -7.34 8.62
CA TYR A 135 10.25 -6.77 8.59
C TYR A 135 10.65 -6.32 7.18
N ILE A 136 10.34 -7.12 6.16
CA ILE A 136 10.64 -6.78 4.76
C ILE A 136 9.87 -5.52 4.34
N ARG A 137 8.57 -5.43 4.64
CA ARG A 137 7.74 -4.28 4.28
C ARG A 137 8.28 -2.96 4.83
N GLN A 138 8.84 -2.96 6.05
CA GLN A 138 9.45 -1.76 6.64
C GLN A 138 10.64 -1.23 5.83
N THR A 139 11.32 -2.10 5.06
CA THR A 139 12.49 -1.72 4.26
C THR A 139 12.12 -1.23 2.86
N LEU A 140 10.97 -1.63 2.31
CA LEU A 140 10.53 -1.26 0.96
C LEU A 140 10.52 0.24 0.67
N PRO A 141 10.08 1.14 1.58
CA PRO A 141 10.17 2.58 1.36
C PRO A 141 11.59 3.05 1.03
N VAL A 142 12.59 2.58 1.79
CA VAL A 142 13.99 2.98 1.63
C VAL A 142 14.55 2.42 0.32
N ILE A 143 14.26 1.15 0.03
CA ILE A 143 14.66 0.47 -1.20
C ILE A 143 14.09 1.18 -2.42
N ASN A 144 12.78 1.45 -2.42
CA ASN A 144 12.12 2.12 -3.52
C ASN A 144 12.62 3.55 -3.72
N GLN A 145 12.97 4.25 -2.63
CA GLN A 145 13.57 5.57 -2.75
C GLN A 145 14.93 5.52 -3.46
N GLU A 146 15.79 4.58 -3.09
CA GLU A 146 17.10 4.39 -3.75
C GLU A 146 16.91 4.06 -5.24
N ILE A 147 15.98 3.15 -5.56
CA ILE A 147 15.67 2.76 -6.94
C ILE A 147 15.18 3.95 -7.76
N ILE A 148 14.31 4.80 -7.19
CA ILE A 148 13.86 6.03 -7.83
C ILE A 148 15.03 7.01 -8.06
N ASP A 149 15.86 7.23 -7.04
CA ASP A 149 16.97 8.17 -7.11
C ASP A 149 17.97 7.75 -8.19
N ARG A 150 18.27 6.45 -8.28
CA ARG A 150 19.10 5.85 -9.34
C ARG A 150 18.44 5.91 -10.71
N LYS A 151 17.14 5.61 -10.80
CA LYS A 151 16.37 5.68 -12.05
C LYS A 151 16.55 7.03 -12.71
N TYR A 152 16.36 8.11 -11.95
CA TYR A 152 16.40 9.46 -12.49
C TYR A 152 17.82 10.01 -12.66
N SER A 153 18.77 9.64 -11.80
CA SER A 153 20.17 10.09 -11.94
C SER A 153 20.92 9.38 -13.07
N GLU A 154 20.64 8.09 -13.32
CA GLU A 154 21.31 7.29 -14.34
C GLU A 154 20.50 7.16 -15.65
N GLY A 155 19.20 7.51 -15.66
CA GLY A 155 18.36 7.53 -16.86
C GLY A 155 17.74 6.19 -17.25
N HIS A 156 17.26 5.40 -16.28
CA HIS A 156 16.74 4.04 -16.53
C HIS A 156 15.23 3.99 -16.84
N ILE A 157 14.86 3.85 -18.11
CA ILE A 157 13.45 3.88 -18.54
C ILE A 157 12.60 2.68 -18.07
N PHE A 158 13.20 1.50 -17.91
CA PHE A 158 12.50 0.26 -17.53
C PHE A 158 12.46 0.02 -16.02
N VAL A 159 13.11 0.87 -15.23
CA VAL A 159 13.10 0.75 -13.77
C VAL A 159 11.75 1.20 -13.23
N ARG A 160 11.19 0.39 -12.35
CA ARG A 160 10.01 0.71 -11.54
C ARG A 160 10.29 0.41 -10.08
N THR A 161 9.50 1.00 -9.20
CA THR A 161 9.44 0.62 -7.79
C THR A 161 8.84 -0.78 -7.64
N PHE A 162 9.15 -1.41 -6.50
CA PHE A 162 8.73 -2.76 -6.16
C PHE A 162 7.61 -2.72 -5.12
N SER A 163 6.65 -3.61 -5.30
CA SER A 163 5.67 -3.98 -4.29
C SER A 163 6.15 -5.20 -3.52
N ILE A 164 5.51 -5.47 -2.39
CA ILE A 164 5.75 -6.67 -1.59
C ILE A 164 5.43 -7.97 -2.35
N VAL A 165 4.58 -7.93 -3.39
CA VAL A 165 4.26 -9.08 -4.23
C VAL A 165 5.27 -9.32 -5.35
N ASP A 166 6.17 -8.37 -5.61
CA ASP A 166 7.30 -8.58 -6.53
C ASP A 166 8.47 -9.32 -5.86
N ILE A 167 8.37 -9.59 -4.56
CA ILE A 167 9.42 -10.24 -3.77
C ILE A 167 9.31 -11.76 -3.90
N PHE A 168 10.44 -12.41 -4.13
CA PHE A 168 10.58 -13.85 -4.20
C PHE A 168 11.86 -14.34 -3.48
N ASP A 169 12.05 -15.66 -3.40
CA ASP A 169 13.18 -16.31 -2.71
C ASP A 169 13.42 -15.77 -1.29
N VAL A 170 12.32 -15.63 -0.54
CA VAL A 170 12.39 -15.16 0.85
C VAL A 170 12.96 -16.26 1.71
N GLY A 171 14.04 -15.96 2.43
CA GLY A 171 14.65 -16.89 3.36
C GLY A 171 15.19 -16.21 4.60
N ILE A 172 15.50 -17.01 5.60
CA ILE A 172 16.10 -16.57 6.86
C ILE A 172 17.33 -17.42 7.16
N LEU A 173 18.38 -16.79 7.65
CA LEU A 173 19.68 -17.41 7.92
C LEU A 173 20.11 -17.12 9.36
N ASP A 174 20.31 -18.13 10.20
CA ASP A 174 20.99 -17.95 11.49
C ASP A 174 22.47 -17.61 11.28
N LYS A 175 22.92 -16.46 11.80
CA LYS A 175 24.31 -16.00 11.66
C LYS A 175 25.33 -16.95 12.28
N LYS A 176 24.97 -17.68 13.35
CA LYS A 176 25.86 -18.63 14.03
C LYS A 176 26.02 -19.93 13.25
N LEU A 177 24.94 -20.40 12.62
CA LEU A 177 24.93 -21.66 11.87
C LEU A 177 25.35 -21.48 10.40
N GLY A 178 25.36 -20.23 9.91
CA GLY A 178 25.61 -19.94 8.50
C GLY A 178 24.58 -20.65 7.62
N TRP A 179 25.00 -21.13 6.44
CA TRP A 179 24.10 -21.82 5.49
C TRP A 179 23.43 -23.07 6.05
N GLY A 180 23.97 -23.69 7.10
CA GLY A 180 23.32 -24.81 7.79
C GLY A 180 22.06 -24.40 8.57
N GLY A 181 21.84 -23.11 8.80
CA GLY A 181 20.64 -22.53 9.40
C GLY A 181 19.80 -21.71 8.40
N PHE A 182 19.87 -22.02 7.11
CA PHE A 182 19.07 -21.35 6.10
C PHE A 182 17.70 -22.01 5.92
N ALA A 183 16.62 -21.23 6.04
CA ALA A 183 15.25 -21.66 5.78
C ALA A 183 14.64 -20.84 4.64
N MET A 184 14.10 -21.50 3.62
CA MET A 184 13.28 -20.86 2.60
C MET A 184 11.84 -20.77 3.08
N LEU A 185 11.21 -19.61 2.92
CA LEU A 185 9.86 -19.35 3.37
C LEU A 185 8.85 -19.49 2.23
N PRO A 186 7.62 -19.94 2.50
CA PRO A 186 6.56 -20.07 1.50
C PRO A 186 6.02 -18.69 1.10
N TRP A 187 6.77 -17.94 0.29
CA TRP A 187 6.41 -16.61 -0.21
C TRP A 187 6.74 -16.45 -1.70
N PRO A 188 5.90 -15.75 -2.50
CA PRO A 188 4.62 -15.15 -2.13
C PRO A 188 3.50 -16.18 -1.93
N SER A 189 2.60 -15.90 -0.98
CA SER A 189 1.36 -16.67 -0.86
C SER A 189 0.40 -16.30 -2.00
N PRO A 190 -0.21 -17.26 -2.71
CA PRO A 190 -1.15 -16.95 -3.77
C PRO A 190 -2.42 -16.29 -3.19
N LEU A 191 -2.83 -15.17 -3.80
CA LEU A 191 -4.14 -14.59 -3.48
C LEU A 191 -5.25 -15.52 -4.00
N PRO A 192 -6.28 -15.79 -3.19
CA PRO A 192 -7.48 -16.41 -3.72
C PRO A 192 -8.10 -15.50 -4.79
N ALA A 193 -8.71 -16.11 -5.81
CA ALA A 193 -9.43 -15.34 -6.81
C ALA A 193 -10.54 -14.53 -6.14
N PHE A 194 -10.58 -13.22 -6.40
CA PHE A 194 -11.69 -12.40 -5.98
C PHE A 194 -12.94 -12.84 -6.75
N THR A 195 -14.04 -13.06 -6.04
CA THR A 195 -15.31 -13.43 -6.66
C THR A 195 -15.78 -12.30 -7.58
N ILE A 196 -15.63 -12.49 -8.89
CA ILE A 196 -16.19 -11.60 -9.88
C ILE A 196 -17.71 -11.79 -9.83
N ASN A 197 -18.43 -10.85 -9.23
CA ASN A 197 -19.87 -10.77 -9.45
C ASN A 197 -20.07 -10.44 -10.93
N LYS A 198 -20.41 -11.44 -11.76
CA LYS A 198 -20.57 -11.29 -13.21
C LYS A 198 -21.49 -10.10 -13.57
N GLY A 199 -22.54 -9.85 -12.78
CA GLY A 199 -23.44 -8.70 -12.97
C GLY A 199 -22.86 -7.32 -12.63
N LEU A 200 -21.70 -7.24 -11.96
CA LEU A 200 -21.02 -5.97 -11.71
C LEU A 200 -20.06 -5.57 -12.83
N SER A 201 -19.71 -6.50 -13.73
CA SER A 201 -18.75 -6.25 -14.82
C SER A 201 -19.28 -5.23 -15.85
N ASP A 202 -20.59 -5.20 -16.08
CA ASP A 202 -21.26 -4.24 -16.98
C ASP A 202 -21.10 -2.78 -16.50
N PHE A 203 -20.81 -2.57 -15.22
CA PHE A 203 -20.57 -1.25 -14.63
C PHE A 203 -19.09 -0.88 -14.55
N GLY A 204 -18.19 -1.81 -14.85
CA GLY A 204 -16.77 -1.69 -14.54
C GLY A 204 -15.96 -0.82 -15.48
N ASP A 205 -16.54 -0.44 -16.62
CA ASP A 205 -15.83 0.32 -17.64
C ASP A 205 -15.91 1.84 -17.49
N ALA A 206 -16.47 2.32 -16.37
CA ALA A 206 -16.50 3.75 -16.08
C ALA A 206 -15.07 4.28 -15.88
N ILE A 207 -14.71 5.34 -16.61
CA ILE A 207 -13.34 5.90 -16.62
C ILE A 207 -12.83 6.24 -15.21
N PHE A 208 -13.69 6.77 -14.34
CA PHE A 208 -13.29 7.10 -12.96
C PHE A 208 -13.04 5.84 -12.12
N VAL A 209 -13.72 4.72 -12.40
CA VAL A 209 -13.44 3.45 -11.72
C VAL A 209 -12.09 2.91 -12.15
N ARG A 210 -11.73 3.03 -13.43
CA ARG A 210 -10.39 2.67 -13.94
C ARG A 210 -9.29 3.49 -13.25
N ASP A 211 -9.45 4.82 -13.18
CA ASP A 211 -8.48 5.69 -12.48
C ASP A 211 -8.38 5.36 -10.98
N MET A 212 -9.48 4.97 -10.34
CA MET A 212 -9.48 4.52 -8.95
C MET A 212 -8.65 3.24 -8.77
N ILE A 213 -8.81 2.26 -9.66
CA ILE A 213 -8.01 1.02 -9.66
C ILE A 213 -6.53 1.36 -9.84
N GLU A 214 -6.21 2.23 -10.80
CA GLU A 214 -4.83 2.67 -11.04
C GLU A 214 -4.22 3.38 -9.84
N ALA A 215 -5.00 4.17 -9.09
CA ALA A 215 -4.54 4.77 -7.84
C ALA A 215 -4.18 3.71 -6.78
N MET A 216 -4.99 2.66 -6.63
CA MET A 216 -4.70 1.56 -5.72
C MET A 216 -3.47 0.77 -6.15
N THR A 217 -3.34 0.48 -7.44
CA THR A 217 -2.15 -0.19 -7.98
C THR A 217 -0.92 0.66 -7.70
N ALA A 218 -0.95 1.96 -8.01
CA ALA A 218 0.16 2.87 -7.73
C ALA A 218 0.52 2.92 -6.24
N PHE A 219 -0.46 2.83 -5.34
CA PHE A 219 -0.24 2.72 -3.90
C PHE A 219 0.54 1.47 -3.51
N PHE A 220 0.15 0.29 -4.00
CA PHE A 220 0.85 -0.96 -3.67
C PHE A 220 2.26 -1.04 -4.25
N TYR A 221 2.50 -0.35 -5.36
CA TYR A 221 3.82 -0.20 -5.98
C TYR A 221 4.63 0.97 -5.42
N PHE A 222 4.20 1.65 -4.36
CA PHE A 222 4.90 2.83 -3.79
C PHE A 222 5.11 3.98 -4.79
N ASN A 223 4.36 4.03 -5.89
CA ASN A 223 4.35 5.16 -6.82
C ASN A 223 3.31 6.19 -6.36
N TYR A 224 3.62 6.85 -5.24
CA TYR A 224 2.65 7.73 -4.57
C TYR A 224 2.34 9.01 -5.33
N ASP A 225 3.25 9.47 -6.19
CA ASP A 225 3.00 10.58 -7.12
C ASP A 225 1.87 10.24 -8.11
N ASP A 226 1.87 9.04 -8.72
CA ASP A 226 0.74 8.59 -9.56
C ASP A 226 -0.50 8.33 -8.72
N CYS A 227 -0.37 7.74 -7.53
CA CYS A 227 -1.51 7.49 -6.65
C CYS A 227 -2.31 8.77 -6.38
N ILE A 228 -1.64 9.84 -5.95
CA ILE A 228 -2.26 11.14 -5.68
C ILE A 228 -2.87 11.75 -6.95
N ARG A 229 -2.14 11.71 -8.09
CA ARG A 229 -2.66 12.20 -9.37
C ARG A 229 -3.93 11.47 -9.77
N LYS A 230 -3.93 10.13 -9.69
CA LYS A 230 -5.03 9.27 -10.09
C LYS A 230 -6.24 9.38 -9.17
N ILE A 231 -6.06 9.60 -7.86
CA ILE A 231 -7.17 9.90 -6.95
C ILE A 231 -7.95 11.15 -7.41
N ILE A 232 -7.23 12.22 -7.74
CA ILE A 232 -7.87 13.47 -8.18
C ILE A 232 -8.47 13.33 -9.58
N THR A 233 -7.75 12.70 -10.52
CA THR A 233 -8.27 12.44 -11.86
C THR A 233 -9.53 11.58 -11.82
N SER A 234 -9.56 10.55 -10.98
CA SER A 234 -10.73 9.72 -10.69
C SER A 234 -11.91 10.57 -10.21
N LEU A 235 -11.69 11.46 -9.23
CA LEU A 235 -12.74 12.34 -8.73
C LEU A 235 -13.25 13.32 -9.80
N GLU A 236 -12.35 13.95 -10.55
CA GLU A 236 -12.68 14.88 -11.64
C GLU A 236 -13.50 14.18 -12.72
N ASN A 237 -13.08 12.98 -13.14
CA ASN A 237 -13.79 12.18 -14.12
C ASN A 237 -15.18 11.75 -13.63
N CYS A 238 -15.31 11.42 -12.34
CA CYS A 238 -16.61 11.12 -11.75
C CYS A 238 -17.55 12.34 -11.79
N PHE A 239 -17.11 13.46 -11.23
CA PHE A 239 -17.96 14.64 -11.03
C PHE A 239 -18.23 15.40 -12.33
N ILE A 240 -17.23 15.56 -13.19
CA ILE A 240 -17.30 16.46 -14.35
C ILE A 240 -17.65 15.71 -15.63
N MET A 241 -17.06 14.53 -15.87
CA MET A 241 -17.18 13.84 -17.15
C MET A 241 -18.33 12.84 -17.16
N HIS A 242 -18.41 12.01 -16.11
CA HIS A 242 -19.39 10.92 -16.03
C HIS A 242 -20.76 11.42 -15.59
N TYR A 243 -20.86 12.01 -14.40
CA TYR A 243 -22.14 12.50 -13.86
C TYR A 243 -22.47 13.94 -14.25
N LYS A 244 -21.50 14.67 -14.83
CA LYS A 244 -21.68 16.05 -15.34
C LYS A 244 -22.37 16.97 -14.33
N LEU A 245 -21.95 16.90 -13.08
CA LEU A 245 -22.57 17.60 -11.97
C LEU A 245 -22.55 19.13 -12.23
N PRO A 246 -23.71 19.80 -12.20
CA PRO A 246 -23.79 21.24 -12.38
C PRO A 246 -23.20 21.97 -11.17
N SER A 247 -22.42 23.04 -11.40
CA SER A 247 -22.01 23.91 -10.30
C SER A 247 -23.06 25.01 -10.09
N LYS A 248 -23.51 25.18 -8.85
CA LYS A 248 -24.53 26.15 -8.42
C LYS A 248 -24.03 27.60 -8.37
N LYS A 249 -22.73 27.86 -8.58
CA LYS A 249 -22.16 29.21 -8.34
C LYS A 249 -22.81 30.30 -9.19
N GLN A 250 -23.67 31.07 -8.51
CA GLN A 250 -24.04 32.44 -8.87
C GLN A 250 -22.76 33.28 -9.01
N ARG A 251 -22.58 33.91 -10.17
CA ARG A 251 -21.47 34.84 -10.43
C ARG A 251 -21.62 36.05 -9.49
N SER A 252 -20.94 36.02 -8.34
CA SER A 252 -20.74 37.19 -7.48
C SER A 252 -20.31 38.39 -8.32
N PHE A 253 -20.83 39.58 -8.04
CA PHE A 253 -20.53 40.82 -8.75
C PHE A 253 -19.00 41.08 -8.86
N LEU A 254 -18.23 40.68 -7.85
CA LEU A 254 -16.76 40.78 -7.83
C LEU A 254 -16.06 39.91 -8.89
N TYR A 255 -16.68 38.80 -9.34
CA TYR A 255 -16.16 37.95 -10.43
C TYR A 255 -16.30 38.59 -11.83
N LYS A 256 -17.04 39.71 -11.95
CA LYS A 256 -17.11 40.52 -13.17
C LYS A 256 -15.90 41.47 -13.31
N LEU A 257 -15.18 41.78 -12.23
CA LEU A 257 -13.93 42.54 -12.31
C LEU A 257 -12.85 41.67 -12.95
N LYS A 258 -12.65 41.88 -14.26
CA LYS A 258 -11.72 41.10 -15.11
C LYS A 258 -10.27 41.10 -14.60
N PHE A 259 -9.87 42.11 -13.81
CA PHE A 259 -8.49 42.26 -13.32
C PHE A 259 -8.13 41.31 -12.16
N LEU A 260 -9.10 40.90 -11.32
CA LEU A 260 -8.86 39.96 -10.22
C LEU A 260 -9.08 38.48 -10.61
N ARG A 261 -9.47 38.21 -11.86
CA ARG A 261 -9.79 36.86 -12.37
C ARG A 261 -8.68 35.81 -12.23
N PRO A 262 -7.39 36.13 -12.45
CA PRO A 262 -6.33 35.12 -12.35
C PRO A 262 -6.15 34.61 -10.91
N PHE A 263 -6.38 35.48 -9.92
CA PHE A 263 -6.11 35.19 -8.51
C PHE A 263 -7.29 34.55 -7.77
N LEU A 264 -8.51 34.61 -8.32
CA LEU A 264 -9.74 34.22 -7.59
C LEU A 264 -10.47 32.99 -8.13
N ARG A 265 -10.05 32.39 -9.25
CA ARG A 265 -10.74 31.21 -9.82
C ARG A 265 -10.40 29.94 -9.04
N SER A 266 -11.27 29.60 -8.09
CA SER A 266 -11.30 28.24 -7.53
C SER A 266 -11.58 27.23 -8.66
N PRO A 267 -10.74 26.20 -8.83
CA PRO A 267 -10.97 25.12 -9.78
C PRO A 267 -12.39 24.56 -9.68
N LYS A 268 -12.99 24.20 -10.82
CA LYS A 268 -14.38 23.69 -10.87
C LYS A 268 -14.59 22.56 -9.85
N ILE A 269 -13.63 21.64 -9.76
CA ILE A 269 -13.69 20.48 -8.87
C ILE A 269 -13.80 20.86 -7.39
N LEU A 270 -13.07 21.89 -6.93
CA LEU A 270 -13.12 22.33 -5.53
C LEU A 270 -14.51 22.88 -5.16
N ASN A 271 -15.18 23.56 -6.09
CA ASN A 271 -16.56 24.00 -5.86
C ASN A 271 -17.52 22.81 -5.81
N LEU A 272 -17.36 21.83 -6.71
CA LEU A 272 -18.22 20.63 -6.71
C LEU A 272 -18.04 19.80 -5.44
N ILE A 273 -16.82 19.70 -4.91
CA ILE A 273 -16.53 19.07 -3.60
C ILE A 273 -17.41 19.67 -2.50
N ASP A 274 -17.47 21.00 -2.43
CA ASP A 274 -18.28 21.69 -1.40
C ASP A 274 -19.78 21.60 -1.65
N GLU A 275 -20.21 21.59 -2.91
CA GLU A 275 -21.62 21.57 -3.28
C GLU A 275 -22.25 20.17 -3.20
N TYR A 276 -21.46 19.10 -3.39
CA TYR A 276 -21.98 17.74 -3.51
C TYR A 276 -21.65 16.84 -2.34
N ILE A 277 -20.58 17.09 -1.58
CA ILE A 277 -20.27 16.33 -0.36
C ILE A 277 -21.01 16.99 0.80
N ILE A 278 -22.33 16.79 0.87
CA ILE A 278 -23.27 17.39 1.84
C ILE A 278 -24.26 16.34 2.35
N GLU A 279 -24.93 16.57 3.48
CA GLU A 279 -25.82 15.57 4.10
C GLU A 279 -26.92 15.06 3.15
N ASP A 280 -27.48 15.92 2.27
CA ASP A 280 -28.52 15.53 1.30
C ASP A 280 -28.08 14.40 0.35
N ASN A 281 -26.77 14.25 0.14
CA ASN A 281 -26.21 13.27 -0.78
C ASN A 281 -25.60 12.05 -0.07
N TYR A 282 -25.63 11.97 1.27
CA TYR A 282 -24.94 10.92 2.03
C TYR A 282 -25.68 10.51 3.30
N ASP A 283 -25.48 9.27 3.72
CA ASP A 283 -25.95 8.77 5.03
C ASP A 283 -25.10 9.23 6.24
N TYR A 284 -24.27 10.26 6.05
CA TYR A 284 -23.30 10.74 7.05
C TYR A 284 -23.63 12.14 7.52
N LYS A 285 -23.26 12.43 8.77
CA LYS A 285 -23.38 13.76 9.36
C LYS A 285 -22.32 14.72 8.82
N GLU A 286 -22.64 16.02 8.83
CA GLU A 286 -21.81 17.10 8.29
C GLU A 286 -20.40 17.14 8.91
N LYS A 287 -20.26 16.78 10.19
CA LYS A 287 -18.95 16.63 10.85
C LYS A 287 -18.04 15.62 10.14
N ASN A 288 -18.59 14.50 9.64
CA ASN A 288 -17.86 13.45 8.95
C ASN A 288 -17.58 13.86 7.50
N LEU A 289 -18.59 14.45 6.83
CA LEU A 289 -18.46 14.96 5.47
C LEU A 289 -17.41 16.08 5.36
N LYS A 290 -17.26 16.89 6.42
CA LYS A 290 -16.20 17.90 6.52
C LYS A 290 -14.81 17.30 6.43
N ILE A 291 -14.58 16.13 7.05
CA ILE A 291 -13.30 15.42 6.97
C ILE A 291 -13.02 15.01 5.53
N LEU A 292 -14.02 14.48 4.80
CA LEU A 292 -13.85 14.12 3.38
C LEU A 292 -13.46 15.33 2.53
N ARG A 293 -14.17 16.46 2.70
CA ARG A 293 -13.89 17.70 1.98
C ARG A 293 -12.48 18.23 2.28
N GLN A 294 -12.07 18.20 3.55
CA GLN A 294 -10.74 18.65 3.96
C GLN A 294 -9.63 17.76 3.40
N ASN A 295 -9.77 16.45 3.54
CA ASN A 295 -8.82 15.47 3.01
C ASN A 295 -8.65 15.63 1.50
N ILE A 296 -9.75 15.68 0.74
CA ILE A 296 -9.66 15.71 -0.72
C ILE A 296 -9.13 17.04 -1.26
N LYS A 297 -9.40 18.16 -0.58
CA LYS A 297 -8.79 19.45 -0.89
C LYS A 297 -7.29 19.43 -0.65
N TYR A 298 -6.84 18.83 0.45
CA TYR A 298 -5.42 18.66 0.72
C TYR A 298 -4.74 17.78 -0.34
N VAL A 299 -5.37 16.66 -0.71
CA VAL A 299 -4.88 15.77 -1.78
C VAL A 299 -4.84 16.48 -3.14
N TYR A 300 -5.80 17.37 -3.42
CA TYR A 300 -5.79 18.21 -4.62
C TYR A 300 -4.59 19.17 -4.65
N ASP A 301 -4.29 19.81 -3.52
CA ASP A 301 -3.12 20.68 -3.40
C ASP A 301 -1.81 19.90 -3.60
N MET A 302 -1.70 18.69 -3.02
CA MET A 302 -0.57 17.79 -3.26
C MET A 302 -0.42 17.46 -4.75
N ARG A 303 -1.51 17.09 -5.42
CA ARG A 303 -1.53 16.79 -6.85
C ARG A 303 -0.98 17.97 -7.67
N ASN A 304 -1.37 19.20 -7.36
CA ASN A 304 -0.86 20.37 -8.08
C ASN A 304 0.63 20.57 -7.86
N GLN A 305 1.12 20.42 -6.64
CA GLN A 305 2.56 20.51 -6.36
C GLN A 305 3.35 19.42 -7.11
N ILE A 306 2.83 18.19 -7.20
CA ILE A 306 3.46 17.11 -7.98
C ILE A 306 3.54 17.48 -9.47
N VAL A 307 2.43 17.94 -10.05
CA VAL A 307 2.34 18.29 -11.48
C VAL A 307 3.23 19.49 -11.82
N HIS A 308 3.38 20.44 -10.90
CA HIS A 308 4.29 21.58 -11.05
C HIS A 308 5.72 21.30 -10.59
N ASN A 309 6.06 20.02 -10.35
CA ASN A 309 7.39 19.56 -9.99
C ASN A 309 7.95 20.18 -8.69
N GLU A 310 7.06 20.61 -7.80
CA GLU A 310 7.40 21.21 -6.50
C GLU A 310 7.50 20.14 -5.39
N LEU A 311 6.97 18.94 -5.67
CA LEU A 311 6.78 17.87 -4.70
C LEU A 311 7.08 16.49 -5.29
N ARG A 312 7.78 15.66 -4.51
CA ARG A 312 7.82 14.20 -4.64
C ARG A 312 7.33 13.56 -3.35
N CYS A 313 6.41 12.62 -3.47
CA CYS A 313 5.84 11.89 -2.36
C CYS A 313 6.89 11.00 -1.70
N ASP A 314 7.05 11.13 -0.38
CA ASP A 314 7.94 10.29 0.42
C ASP A 314 7.28 8.92 0.64
N PRO A 315 7.97 7.80 0.32
CA PRO A 315 7.46 6.46 0.56
C PRO A 315 7.13 6.11 2.03
N GLY A 316 7.80 6.74 2.99
CA GLY A 316 7.59 6.56 4.42
C GLY A 316 6.29 7.17 4.96
N LEU A 317 5.54 7.90 4.14
CA LEU A 317 4.28 8.55 4.52
C LEU A 317 3.03 7.77 4.06
N PHE A 318 3.15 6.44 3.95
CA PHE A 318 2.13 5.53 3.42
C PHE A 318 0.72 5.75 4.00
N GLY A 319 0.62 6.13 5.27
CA GLY A 319 -0.65 6.38 5.97
C GLY A 319 -1.49 7.48 5.32
N ILE A 320 -0.87 8.56 4.81
CA ILE A 320 -1.57 9.66 4.14
C ILE A 320 -2.19 9.18 2.84
N TYR A 321 -1.45 8.40 2.04
CA TYR A 321 -1.94 7.89 0.76
C TYR A 321 -3.07 6.87 0.97
N LYS A 322 -2.97 6.03 2.00
CA LYS A 322 -4.04 5.11 2.39
C LYS A 322 -5.31 5.86 2.80
N LYS A 323 -5.19 6.94 3.59
CA LYS A 323 -6.31 7.82 3.95
C LYS A 323 -6.90 8.54 2.75
N ALA A 324 -6.09 8.92 1.77
CA ALA A 324 -6.55 9.55 0.53
C ALA A 324 -7.40 8.58 -0.31
N ILE A 325 -6.95 7.33 -0.48
CA ILE A 325 -7.75 6.26 -1.13
C ILE A 325 -9.04 6.02 -0.35
N GLY A 326 -8.95 5.88 0.97
CA GLY A 326 -10.11 5.75 1.86
C GLY A 326 -11.14 6.88 1.66
N THR A 327 -10.65 8.12 1.59
CA THR A 327 -11.47 9.32 1.37
C THR A 327 -12.21 9.23 0.05
N LEU A 328 -11.53 8.85 -1.03
CA LEU A 328 -12.14 8.68 -2.35
C LEU A 328 -13.27 7.63 -2.32
N TYR A 329 -13.06 6.51 -1.64
CA TYR A 329 -14.11 5.48 -1.48
C TYR A 329 -15.34 6.03 -0.78
N TYR A 330 -15.18 6.76 0.33
CA TYR A 330 -16.32 7.33 1.05
C TYR A 330 -17.05 8.39 0.23
N ILE A 331 -16.35 9.18 -0.58
CA ILE A 331 -16.99 10.08 -1.56
C ILE A 331 -17.84 9.29 -2.55
N TYR A 332 -17.37 8.13 -3.00
CA TYR A 332 -18.12 7.29 -3.93
C TYR A 332 -19.32 6.56 -3.32
N GLN A 333 -19.61 6.73 -2.03
CA GLN A 333 -20.84 6.22 -1.42
C GLN A 333 -22.04 7.17 -1.59
N GLY A 334 -21.82 8.39 -2.09
CA GLY A 334 -22.87 9.39 -2.26
C GLY A 334 -24.02 8.93 -3.16
N PHE A 335 -25.25 9.38 -2.85
CA PHE A 335 -26.48 9.00 -3.54
C PHE A 335 -26.56 9.46 -5.00
N PHE A 336 -25.69 10.38 -5.42
CA PHE A 336 -25.55 10.77 -6.82
C PHE A 336 -24.82 9.72 -7.68
N ILE A 337 -24.27 8.66 -7.07
CA ILE A 337 -23.68 7.53 -7.79
C ILE A 337 -24.68 6.39 -7.88
N GLU A 338 -24.85 5.86 -9.09
CA GLU A 338 -25.70 4.69 -9.37
C GLU A 338 -25.35 3.51 -8.45
N GLU A 339 -26.38 2.83 -7.92
CA GLU A 339 -26.23 1.75 -6.94
C GLU A 339 -25.32 0.61 -7.42
N GLY A 340 -25.46 0.17 -8.68
CA GLY A 340 -24.60 -0.87 -9.26
C GLY A 340 -23.12 -0.48 -9.27
N LYS A 341 -22.81 0.79 -9.59
CA LYS A 341 -21.44 1.32 -9.56
C LYS A 341 -20.92 1.43 -8.12
N ARG A 342 -21.76 1.85 -7.16
CA ARG A 342 -21.39 1.87 -5.74
C ARG A 342 -21.06 0.47 -5.21
N ALA A 343 -21.89 -0.52 -5.52
CA ALA A 343 -21.64 -1.92 -5.15
C ALA A 343 -20.34 -2.46 -5.77
N TYR A 344 -20.05 -2.09 -7.03
CA TYR A 344 -18.80 -2.46 -7.68
C TYR A 344 -17.56 -1.81 -7.05
N ILE A 345 -17.62 -0.51 -6.78
CA ILE A 345 -16.55 0.23 -6.08
C ILE A 345 -16.29 -0.36 -4.68
N PHE A 346 -17.35 -0.73 -3.97
CA PHE A 346 -17.26 -1.36 -2.67
C PHE A 346 -16.56 -2.73 -2.73
N SER A 347 -16.70 -3.46 -3.84
CA SER A 347 -15.95 -4.70 -4.04
C SER A 347 -14.44 -4.45 -4.09
N PHE A 348 -13.97 -3.39 -4.77
CA PHE A 348 -12.55 -3.02 -4.79
C PHE A 348 -12.04 -2.56 -3.43
N GLN A 349 -12.86 -1.86 -2.65
CA GLN A 349 -12.49 -1.51 -1.28
C GLN A 349 -12.18 -2.76 -0.45
N ARG A 350 -13.01 -3.80 -0.56
CA ARG A 350 -12.75 -5.08 0.12
C ARG A 350 -11.47 -5.73 -0.38
N GLN A 351 -11.24 -5.76 -1.70
CA GLN A 351 -10.00 -6.29 -2.26
C GLN A 351 -8.78 -5.53 -1.75
N PHE A 352 -8.83 -4.20 -1.77
CA PHE A 352 -7.77 -3.34 -1.26
C PHE A 352 -7.46 -3.62 0.20
N LEU A 353 -8.48 -3.74 1.06
CA LEU A 353 -8.30 -4.05 2.48
C LEU A 353 -7.70 -5.45 2.67
N VAL A 354 -8.21 -6.46 1.95
CA VAL A 354 -7.70 -7.84 2.03
C VAL A 354 -6.25 -7.92 1.56
N ILE A 355 -5.90 -7.24 0.47
CA ILE A 355 -4.53 -7.19 -0.04
C ILE A 355 -3.65 -6.45 0.96
N ASP A 356 -4.05 -5.26 1.40
CA ASP A 356 -3.26 -4.50 2.35
C ASP A 356 -3.07 -5.29 3.64
N GLU A 357 -4.09 -5.92 4.22
CA GLU A 357 -3.96 -6.73 5.43
C GLU A 357 -3.05 -7.96 5.24
N ASN A 358 -3.28 -8.78 4.21
CA ASN A 358 -2.50 -10.01 4.00
C ASN A 358 -1.04 -9.74 3.60
N TYR A 359 -0.78 -8.62 2.92
CA TYR A 359 0.56 -8.24 2.46
C TYR A 359 1.22 -7.16 3.33
N SER A 360 0.55 -6.76 4.41
CA SER A 360 1.14 -5.86 5.40
C SER A 360 2.26 -6.51 6.19
N GLY A 361 2.21 -7.84 6.31
CA GLY A 361 2.95 -8.59 7.31
C GLY A 361 2.56 -8.21 8.74
N LEU A 362 3.12 -8.93 9.71
CA LEU A 362 2.96 -8.66 11.13
C LEU A 362 4.28 -8.14 11.71
N LEU A 363 4.20 -7.27 12.71
CA LEU A 363 5.38 -6.79 13.43
C LEU A 363 5.31 -7.24 14.88
N VAL A 364 6.41 -7.77 15.41
CA VAL A 364 6.53 -8.08 16.84
C VAL A 364 6.70 -6.76 17.59
N ILE A 365 5.62 -6.25 18.18
CA ILE A 365 5.66 -5.05 19.02
C ILE A 365 5.93 -5.51 20.46
N LYS A 366 7.10 -5.15 21.01
CA LYS A 366 7.47 -5.47 22.40
C LYS A 366 6.66 -4.69 23.44
N ASP A 367 6.05 -3.56 23.05
CA ASP A 367 5.25 -2.70 23.91
C ASP A 367 3.75 -2.84 23.61
N ILE A 368 3.13 -3.98 23.96
CA ILE A 368 1.67 -4.06 24.10
C ILE A 368 1.31 -3.42 25.44
N LYS A 369 1.39 -2.08 25.50
CA LYS A 369 0.73 -1.35 26.58
C LYS A 369 -0.75 -1.38 26.26
N ASP A 370 -1.54 -1.99 27.13
CA ASP A 370 -3.00 -1.99 27.08
C ASP A 370 -3.47 -0.52 26.91
N THR A 371 -3.80 -0.11 25.67
CA THR A 371 -3.97 1.31 25.29
C THR A 371 -5.32 1.88 25.75
N GLY A 372 -5.82 1.42 26.89
CA GLY A 372 -7.05 1.88 27.51
C GLY A 372 -8.24 0.99 27.22
N LYS A 373 -9.27 1.14 28.07
CA LYS A 373 -10.55 0.46 27.92
C LYS A 373 -11.08 0.70 26.51
N GLU A 374 -11.21 -0.37 25.73
CA GLU A 374 -11.87 -0.28 24.43
C GLU A 374 -13.25 0.36 24.59
N LYS A 375 -13.47 1.43 23.84
CA LYS A 375 -14.79 2.03 23.73
C LYS A 375 -15.67 1.04 22.98
N ILE A 376 -16.67 0.48 23.67
CA ILE A 376 -17.69 -0.35 23.03
C ILE A 376 -18.46 0.57 22.09
N ILE A 377 -18.30 0.37 20.79
CA ILE A 377 -19.09 1.05 19.77
C ILE A 377 -20.48 0.43 19.79
N SER A 378 -21.45 1.21 20.24
CA SER A 378 -22.83 0.76 20.48
C SER A 378 -23.82 1.31 19.46
N THR A 379 -23.45 2.38 18.75
CA THR A 379 -24.31 3.05 17.78
C THR A 379 -23.63 3.20 16.42
N LYS A 380 -24.43 3.35 15.37
CA LYS A 380 -23.94 3.69 14.02
C LYS A 380 -23.12 4.99 14.04
N GLU A 381 -23.59 6.01 14.77
CA GLU A 381 -22.89 7.29 14.84
C GLU A 381 -21.51 7.17 15.50
N GLU A 382 -21.38 6.36 16.56
CA GLU A 382 -20.08 6.08 17.17
C GLU A 382 -19.13 5.36 16.22
N LEU A 383 -19.65 4.42 15.43
CA LEU A 383 -18.88 3.72 14.40
C LEU A 383 -18.40 4.69 13.32
N ASP A 384 -19.30 5.51 12.79
CA ASP A 384 -18.97 6.52 11.79
C ASP A 384 -17.90 7.48 12.35
N ASN A 385 -18.09 8.02 13.56
CA ASN A 385 -17.09 8.91 14.15
C ASN A 385 -15.71 8.23 14.28
N ALA A 386 -15.67 6.96 14.71
CA ALA A 386 -14.41 6.23 14.82
C ALA A 386 -13.73 6.03 13.46
N ILE A 387 -14.50 5.68 12.42
CA ILE A 387 -14.02 5.53 11.05
C ILE A 387 -13.47 6.85 10.51
N PHE A 388 -14.25 7.93 10.60
CA PHE A 388 -13.87 9.22 10.00
C PHE A 388 -12.72 9.89 10.76
N ASN A 389 -12.61 9.70 12.08
CA ASN A 389 -11.44 10.15 12.84
C ASN A 389 -10.16 9.42 12.41
N ASN A 390 -10.25 8.11 12.13
CA ASN A 390 -9.12 7.35 11.58
C ASN A 390 -8.81 7.71 10.13
N LEU A 391 -9.78 8.27 9.41
CA LEU A 391 -9.62 8.72 8.03
C LEU A 391 -9.03 10.13 7.91
N GLU A 392 -9.17 10.97 8.93
CA GLU A 392 -8.70 12.35 8.93
C GLU A 392 -7.19 12.44 8.67
N ILE A 393 -6.78 13.23 7.67
CA ILE A 393 -5.39 13.63 7.48
C ILE A 393 -5.12 14.78 8.44
N THR A 394 -4.49 14.47 9.57
CA THR A 394 -4.33 15.41 10.68
C THR A 394 -3.30 16.50 10.35
N LYS A 395 -3.38 17.63 11.05
CA LYS A 395 -2.39 18.71 10.93
C LYS A 395 -0.95 18.23 11.18
N ASN A 396 -0.77 17.30 12.12
CA ASN A 396 0.55 16.75 12.42
C ASN A 396 1.10 15.93 11.25
N GLU A 397 0.25 15.12 10.61
CA GLU A 397 0.64 14.39 9.40
C GLU A 397 0.94 15.34 8.24
N VAL A 398 0.20 16.44 8.09
CA VAL A 398 0.50 17.47 7.08
C VAL A 398 1.85 18.14 7.34
N VAL A 399 2.19 18.42 8.60
CA VAL A 399 3.48 19.00 8.98
C VAL A 399 4.61 17.99 8.74
N GLU A 400 4.43 16.75 9.18
CA GLU A 400 5.38 15.67 8.94
C GLU A 400 5.62 15.48 7.43
N PHE A 401 4.55 15.52 6.64
CA PHE A 401 4.61 15.46 5.19
C PHE A 401 5.47 16.57 4.62
N LYS A 402 5.19 17.82 4.97
CA LYS A 402 5.95 18.98 4.47
C LYS A 402 7.43 18.94 4.85
N ASN A 403 7.77 18.35 6.00
CA ASN A 403 9.13 18.25 6.47
C ASN A 403 9.92 17.15 5.75
N LYS A 404 9.27 16.02 5.44
CA LYS A 404 9.89 14.85 4.80
C LYS A 404 9.86 14.92 3.27
N SER A 405 8.86 15.58 2.71
CA SER A 405 8.75 15.74 1.27
C SER A 405 9.93 16.53 0.72
N ARG A 406 10.66 15.92 -0.22
CA ARG A 406 11.76 16.61 -0.92
C ARG A 406 11.15 17.66 -1.85
N LYS A 407 11.43 18.95 -1.57
CA LYS A 407 11.32 19.98 -2.60
C LYS A 407 12.39 19.68 -3.62
N ILE A 408 11.99 19.43 -4.87
CA ILE A 408 12.97 19.30 -5.94
C ILE A 408 13.64 20.68 -6.05
N PRO A 409 14.96 20.81 -5.81
CA PRO A 409 15.64 22.07 -6.05
C PRO A 409 15.37 22.43 -7.51
N ASN A 410 14.94 23.67 -7.75
CA ASN A 410 14.63 24.16 -9.09
C ASN A 410 15.89 24.03 -9.96
N GLN A 411 16.07 22.87 -10.58
CA GLN A 411 17.14 22.64 -11.52
C GLN A 411 16.76 23.49 -12.71
N ASN A 412 17.48 24.59 -12.90
CA ASN A 412 17.40 25.38 -14.12
C ASN A 412 17.85 24.50 -15.28
N TYR A 413 16.94 23.68 -15.81
CA TYR A 413 17.11 22.90 -17.03
C TYR A 413 17.30 23.80 -18.27
N SER A 414 17.24 25.13 -18.11
CA SER A 414 17.57 26.12 -19.14
C SER A 414 19.05 26.14 -19.56
N LYS A 415 19.90 25.29 -18.98
CA LYS A 415 21.29 25.12 -19.40
C LYS A 415 21.66 23.65 -19.59
N VAL A 416 20.99 22.95 -20.50
CA VAL A 416 21.64 21.82 -21.16
C VAL A 416 22.70 22.45 -22.08
N PRO A 417 24.01 22.19 -21.89
CA PRO A 417 25.04 22.72 -22.79
C PRO A 417 24.72 22.29 -24.22
N ARG A 418 24.73 23.26 -25.15
CA ARG A 418 24.42 23.04 -26.57
C ARG A 418 25.26 21.90 -27.18
N GLU A 419 26.47 21.73 -26.64
CA GLU A 419 27.45 20.67 -26.96
C GLU A 419 26.91 19.24 -26.73
N ILE A 420 26.00 19.01 -25.77
CA ILE A 420 25.41 17.68 -25.53
C ILE A 420 24.34 17.36 -26.59
N LEU A 421 23.59 18.38 -27.03
CA LEU A 421 22.59 18.23 -28.08
C LEU A 421 23.24 18.04 -29.47
N GLU A 422 24.39 18.67 -29.71
CA GLU A 422 25.14 18.54 -30.96
C GLU A 422 25.80 17.16 -31.13
N ASN A 423 26.21 16.52 -30.02
CA ASN A 423 26.79 15.17 -30.06
C ASN A 423 25.76 14.04 -30.23
N LEU A 424 24.48 14.28 -29.89
CA LEU A 424 23.40 13.30 -30.10
C LEU A 424 22.81 13.35 -31.52
N GLY A 425 23.24 14.31 -32.34
CA GLY A 425 22.72 14.56 -33.69
C GLY A 425 23.52 13.93 -34.83
N GLN A 426 24.57 13.13 -34.59
CA GLN A 426 25.28 12.49 -35.68
C GLN A 426 24.58 11.18 -36.11
N PRO A 427 24.02 11.10 -37.33
CA PRO A 427 23.43 9.87 -37.83
C PRO A 427 24.51 8.79 -37.95
N ILE A 428 24.25 7.63 -37.37
CA ILE A 428 25.07 6.43 -37.53
C ILE A 428 25.04 6.07 -39.02
N MET A 429 26.08 6.46 -39.77
CA MET A 429 26.28 6.00 -41.13
C MET A 429 26.61 4.50 -41.12
N LEU A 430 25.58 3.68 -41.36
CA LEU A 430 25.76 2.27 -41.69
C LEU A 430 26.13 2.14 -43.17
N HIS A 431 27.38 1.80 -43.46
CA HIS A 431 27.77 1.14 -44.72
C HIS A 431 29.02 0.27 -44.45
N PRO A 432 29.13 -0.92 -45.08
CA PRO A 432 29.49 -0.95 -46.50
C PRO A 432 28.86 -2.05 -47.38
N LYS A 433 28.60 -1.64 -48.63
CA LYS A 433 28.79 -2.33 -49.92
C LYS A 433 28.46 -3.84 -50.00
N ALA A 434 27.33 -4.14 -50.65
CA ALA A 434 27.08 -5.44 -51.26
C ALA A 434 27.94 -5.62 -52.52
N THR A 435 28.91 -6.53 -52.48
CA THR A 435 29.52 -7.13 -53.67
C THR A 435 28.57 -8.19 -54.23
N LYS A 436 27.93 -7.91 -55.39
CA LYS A 436 27.22 -8.94 -56.17
C LYS A 436 28.24 -9.80 -56.91
N LYS A 437 28.18 -11.11 -56.65
CA LYS A 437 28.86 -12.17 -57.40
C LYS A 437 28.22 -12.36 -58.77
N ASP A 438 29.08 -12.53 -59.77
CA ASP A 438 28.77 -13.02 -61.10
C ASP A 438 28.13 -14.42 -61.05
N THR A 439 27.17 -14.66 -61.95
CA THR A 439 26.61 -15.98 -62.26
C THR A 439 26.92 -16.28 -63.73
N PRO A 440 27.48 -17.44 -64.09
CA PRO A 440 27.77 -17.76 -65.48
C PRO A 440 26.51 -18.25 -66.22
N ARG A 441 26.37 -17.83 -67.47
CA ARG A 441 25.43 -18.37 -68.45
C ARG A 441 25.81 -19.82 -68.79
N GLN A 442 24.82 -20.72 -68.77
CA GLN A 442 24.86 -21.98 -69.51
C GLN A 442 23.87 -21.90 -70.68
N THR A 443 24.43 -22.04 -71.88
CA THR A 443 23.96 -22.98 -72.91
C THR A 443 24.99 -24.10 -72.97
#